data_AF-A0A8I0P503-F1
#
_entry.id   AF-A0A8I0P503-F1
#
_cell.length_a   1.000
_cell.length_b   1.000
_cell.length_c   1.000
_cell.angle_alpha   90.00
_cell.angle_beta   90.00
_cell.angle_gamma   90.00
#
_symmetry.space_group_name_H-M   'P 1'
#
loop_
_entity.id
_entity.type
_entity.pdbx_description
1 polymer ?
#
loop_
_entity_poly.entity_id
_entity_poly.type
_entity_poly.pdbx_seq_one_letter_code
_entity_poly.pdbx_strand_id
1 'polypeptide(L)' 'MTPLERLLAEDIPTRPPPAPSTPRTSTGRRPWTPAEQDAHWQALCDAVGAPDTQRPALRLIRPAQAA' A
#
# COMPACT_ATOMS: atom_id res chain seq x y z
N MET A 1 15.79 -26.57 32.49
CA MET A 1 15.35 -25.64 31.44
C MET A 1 16.15 -25.85 30.17
N THR A 2 15.53 -26.38 29.15
CA THR A 2 16.08 -26.50 27.79
C THR A 2 15.88 -25.19 27.01
N PRO A 3 16.62 -24.95 25.91
CA PRO A 3 16.41 -23.79 25.05
C PRO A 3 14.97 -23.68 24.52
N LEU A 4 14.33 -24.82 24.22
CA LEU A 4 12.93 -24.86 23.78
C LEU A 4 11.97 -24.40 24.88
N GLU A 5 12.19 -24.84 26.12
CA GLU A 5 11.35 -24.42 27.26
C GLU A 5 11.47 -22.91 27.54
N ARG A 6 12.62 -22.31 27.24
CA ARG A 6 12.80 -20.84 27.34
C ARG A 6 12.01 -20.10 26.26
N LEU A 7 12.06 -20.58 25.01
CA LEU A 7 11.33 -19.97 23.90
C LEU A 7 9.81 -20.03 24.10
N LEU A 8 9.30 -21.13 24.68
CA LEU A 8 7.88 -21.28 24.99
C LEU A 8 7.43 -20.43 26.20
N ALA A 9 8.36 -20.01 27.05
CA ALA A 9 8.10 -19.13 28.17
C ALA A 9 8.19 -17.64 27.80
N GLU A 10 8.74 -17.31 26.63
CA GLU A 10 8.82 -15.94 26.13
C GLU A 10 7.46 -15.51 25.57
N ASP A 11 6.88 -14.46 26.17
CA ASP A 11 5.66 -13.83 25.70
C ASP A 11 5.93 -13.08 24.38
N ILE A 12 5.30 -13.51 23.29
CA ILE A 12 5.43 -12.85 21.99
C ILE A 12 4.48 -11.64 22.00
N PRO A 13 4.97 -10.42 21.74
CA PRO A 13 4.10 -9.25 21.64
C PRO A 13 2.99 -9.50 20.62
N THR A 14 1.74 -9.49 21.10
CA THR A 14 0.58 -9.66 20.22
C THR A 14 0.43 -8.42 19.35
N ARG A 15 0.19 -8.64 18.05
CA ARG A 15 -0.09 -7.55 17.11
C ARG A 15 -1.31 -6.79 17.61
N PRO A 16 -1.26 -5.45 17.72
CA PRO A 16 -2.45 -4.68 18.07
C PRO A 16 -3.56 -4.93 17.03
N PRO A 17 -4.84 -4.91 17.44
CA PRO A 17 -5.94 -5.06 16.52
C PRO A 17 -5.87 -3.98 15.43
N PRO A 18 -6.28 -4.29 14.18
CA PRO A 18 -6.29 -3.30 13.12
C PRO A 18 -7.13 -2.10 13.57
N ALA A 19 -6.60 -0.89 13.39
CA ALA A 19 -7.36 0.32 13.62
C ALA A 19 -8.65 0.26 12.79
N PRO A 20 -9.77 0.79 13.29
CA PRO A 20 -11.01 0.87 12.53
C PRO A 20 -10.70 1.54 11.19
N SER A 21 -11.16 0.92 10.10
CA SER A 21 -11.02 1.43 8.74
C SER A 21 -11.73 2.77 8.61
N THR A 22 -11.08 3.85 9.04
CA THR A 22 -11.48 5.18 8.64
C THR A 22 -11.31 5.24 7.13
N PRO A 23 -12.32 5.67 6.37
CA PRO A 23 -12.11 6.01 4.98
C PRO A 23 -10.93 6.98 4.96
N ARG A 24 -9.85 6.66 4.24
CA ARG A 24 -8.82 7.63 3.90
C ARG A 24 -9.50 8.70 3.06
N THR A 25 -10.13 9.67 3.72
CA THR A 25 -10.46 10.93 3.09
C THR A 25 -9.12 11.49 2.67
N SER A 26 -8.87 11.57 1.37
CA SER A 26 -7.72 12.29 0.84
C SER A 26 -7.98 13.78 1.15
N THR A 27 -7.76 14.16 2.40
CA THR A 27 -8.04 15.50 2.90
C THR A 27 -7.03 16.45 2.25
N GLY A 28 -7.51 17.16 1.23
CA GLY A 28 -6.95 18.44 0.79
C GLY A 28 -5.95 18.42 -0.37
N ARG A 29 -5.61 17.29 -0.98
CA ARG A 29 -4.72 17.29 -2.16
C ARG A 29 -5.53 17.14 -3.44
N ARG A 30 -5.40 18.12 -4.34
CA ARG A 30 -5.88 18.03 -5.72
C ARG A 30 -5.46 16.68 -6.32
N PRO A 31 -6.36 15.98 -7.05
CA PRO A 31 -6.00 14.75 -7.75
C PRO A 31 -4.78 14.99 -8.65
N TRP A 32 -3.84 14.06 -8.65
CA TRP A 32 -2.69 14.14 -9.56
C TRP A 32 -3.16 14.08 -11.01
N THR A 33 -2.61 14.97 -11.82
CA THR A 33 -2.74 14.93 -13.27
C THR A 33 -2.07 13.66 -13.84
N PRO A 34 -2.46 13.22 -15.05
CA PRO A 34 -1.81 12.09 -15.71
C PRO A 34 -0.29 12.27 -15.81
N ALA A 35 0.18 13.47 -16.16
CA ALA A 35 1.60 13.80 -16.26
C ALA A 35 2.34 13.65 -14.93
N GLU A 36 1.75 14.10 -13.82
CA GLU A 36 2.33 13.92 -12.47
C GLU A 36 2.40 12.44 -12.07
N GLN A 37 1.40 11.64 -12.46
CA GLN A 37 1.41 10.19 -12.22
C GLN A 37 2.51 9.49 -13.03
N ASP A 38 2.68 9.86 -14.29
CA ASP A 38 3.69 9.27 -15.18
C ASP A 38 5.11 9.65 -14.71
N ALA A 39 5.34 10.91 -14.33
CA ALA A 39 6.62 11.35 -13.78
C ALA A 39 6.97 10.64 -12.47
N HIS A 40 5.98 10.47 -11.58
CA HIS A 40 6.18 9.73 -10.33
C HIS A 40 6.49 8.25 -10.59
N TRP A 41 5.80 7.64 -11.56
CA TRP A 41 6.06 6.26 -11.95
C TRP A 41 7.47 6.07 -12.51
N GLN A 42 7.94 6.97 -13.37
CA GLN A 42 9.32 6.92 -13.88
C GLN A 42 10.34 7.02 -12.74
N ALA A 43 10.14 7.95 -11.81
CA ALA A 43 11.03 8.09 -10.66
C ALA A 43 11.09 6.84 -9.78
N LEU A 44 9.96 6.13 -9.64
CA LEU A 44 9.92 4.82 -8.97
C LEU A 44 10.72 3.79 -9.77
N CYS A 45 10.45 3.65 -11.07
CA CYS A 45 11.15 2.73 -11.96
C CYS A 45 12.67 2.93 -11.93
N ASP A 46 13.14 4.17 -11.94
CA ASP A 46 14.56 4.50 -11.84
C ASP A 46 15.13 4.08 -10.48
N ALA A 47 14.39 4.30 -9.38
CA ALA A 47 14.82 3.94 -8.03
C ALA A 47 14.91 2.42 -7.81
N VAL A 48 14.05 1.62 -8.46
CA VAL A 48 14.08 0.15 -8.37
C VAL A 48 14.95 -0.50 -9.46
N GLY A 49 15.55 0.28 -10.36
CA GLY A 49 16.39 -0.22 -11.44
C GLY A 49 15.61 -0.90 -12.58
N ALA A 50 14.35 -0.51 -12.80
CA ALA A 50 13.47 -1.04 -13.84
C ALA A 50 12.90 0.08 -14.75
N PRO A 51 13.75 0.90 -15.40
CA PRO A 51 13.37 2.15 -16.08
C PRO A 51 12.41 1.96 -17.26
N ASP A 52 12.42 0.78 -17.89
CA ASP A 52 11.60 0.48 -19.07
C ASP A 52 10.19 -0.06 -18.72
N THR A 53 9.84 -0.08 -17.43
CA THR A 53 8.55 -0.65 -17.00
C THR A 53 7.43 0.36 -17.24
N GLN A 54 6.47 -0.01 -18.09
CA GLN A 54 5.31 0.83 -18.35
C GLN A 54 4.34 0.86 -17.17
N ARG A 55 3.77 2.05 -16.89
CA ARG A 55 2.74 2.21 -15.87
C ARG A 55 1.49 1.39 -16.21
N PRO A 56 0.98 0.56 -15.28
CA PRO A 56 -0.24 -0.20 -15.53
C PRO A 56 -1.45 0.73 -15.63
N ALA A 57 -2.26 0.55 -16.68
CA ALA A 57 -3.55 1.21 -16.80
C ALA A 57 -4.54 0.52 -15.84
N LEU A 58 -4.82 1.17 -14.70
CA LEU A 58 -5.84 0.67 -13.78
C LEU A 58 -7.19 0.68 -14.48
N ARG A 59 -7.77 -0.51 -14.71
CA ARG A 59 -9.18 -0.61 -15.08
C ARG A 59 -10.00 -0.15 -13.87
N LEU A 60 -10.49 1.08 -13.93
CA LEU A 60 -11.46 1.55 -12.94
C LEU A 60 -12.66 0.60 -13.01
N ILE A 61 -12.88 -0.18 -11.96
CA ILE A 61 -14.13 -0.91 -11.78
C ILE A 61 -15.22 0.17 -11.76
N ARG A 62 -16.03 0.25 -12.82
CA ARG A 62 -17.18 1.15 -12.84
C ARG A 62 -18.02 0.82 -11.61
N PRO A 63 -18.34 1.81 -10.74
CA PRO A 63 -19.32 1.54 -9.70
C PRO A 63 -20.62 1.10 -10.38
N ALA A 64 -21.20 0.00 -9.91
CA ALA A 64 -22.51 -0.43 -10.35
C ALA A 64 -23.47 0.75 -10.16
N GLN A 65 -24.08 1.24 -11.25
CA GLN A 65 -25.17 2.18 -11.13
C GLN A 65 -26.26 1.51 -10.29
N ALA A 66 -26.55 2.07 -9.12
CA ALA A 66 -27.75 1.74 -8.38
C ALA A 66 -28.95 2.17 -9.23
N ALA A 67 -29.79 1.20 -9.60
CA ALA A 67 -31.10 1.40 -10.23
C ALA A 67 -32.16 1.61 -9.16
#